data_AF-A0A833WL08-F1
#
_entry.id   AF-A0A833WL08-F1
#
_cell.length_a   1.000
_cell.length_b   1.000
_cell.length_c   1.000
_cell.angle_alpha   90.00
_cell.angle_beta   90.00
_cell.angle_gamma   90.00
#
_symmetry.space_group_name_H-M   'P 1'
#
loop_
_entity.id
_entity.type
_entity.pdbx_description
1 polymer ?
#
loop_
_entity_poly.entity_id
_entity_poly.type
_entity_poly.pdbx_seq_one_letter_code
_entity_poly.pdbx_strand_id
1 'polypeptide(L)'
;MWRFGKTSARCGEAENKSCVLLESVRISDDFILRYVKAWSRDMVCLDQNWFDIKAGPVKFLAKETRTTCLSAVDRNLRYGKMVTEIMVKYERAFLDAKYSLRSKRAFLRFREFVGAVSHTEWLTGAVVYYGETAICDGRDGCLVLSSYDLDGHFPAGRDLFSYKLVVMLVSTHGMHWTLIMVYINNGDLVVHFYDPLGSSHELKRIW
;
A
#
# COMPACT_ATOMS: atom_id res chain seq x y z
N MET A 1 -32.37 22.67 16.44
CA MET A 1 -33.51 22.80 15.50
C MET A 1 -32.98 23.47 14.24
N TRP A 2 -32.75 22.70 13.19
CA TRP A 2 -32.26 23.21 11.91
C TRP A 2 -33.32 22.95 10.84
N ARG A 3 -33.80 24.01 10.18
CA ARG A 3 -34.68 23.97 9.01
C ARG A 3 -33.84 24.28 7.78
N PHE A 4 -33.94 23.46 6.73
CA PHE A 4 -33.55 23.87 5.38
C PHE A 4 -34.48 23.26 4.31
N GLY A 5 -35.11 24.17 3.56
CA GLY A 5 -35.32 24.13 2.10
C GLY A 5 -36.13 22.99 1.50
N LYS A 6 -37.39 23.27 1.13
CA LYS A 6 -38.14 22.49 0.14
C LYS A 6 -37.43 22.56 -1.22
N THR A 7 -36.94 21.45 -1.74
CA THR A 7 -36.73 21.28 -3.19
C THR A 7 -38.04 20.83 -3.82
N SER A 8 -38.62 21.72 -4.62
CA SER A 8 -39.80 21.47 -5.46
C SER A 8 -39.42 20.52 -6.60
N ALA A 9 -39.98 19.30 -6.60
CA ALA A 9 -40.07 18.49 -7.81
C ALA A 9 -41.29 18.95 -8.62
N ARG A 10 -41.07 19.62 -9.76
CA ARG A 10 -42.09 19.67 -10.83
C ARG A 10 -41.77 18.56 -11.81
N CYS A 11 -42.48 17.44 -11.71
CA CYS A 11 -42.62 16.52 -12.82
C CYS A 11 -43.66 17.11 -13.76
N GLY A 12 -43.21 17.63 -14.90
CA GLY A 12 -44.07 17.85 -16.07
C GLY A 12 -44.07 16.57 -16.89
N GLU A 13 -45.27 16.12 -17.28
CA GLU A 13 -45.54 14.90 -18.02
C GLU A 13 -44.82 14.86 -19.38
N ALA A 14 -44.15 13.74 -19.67
CA ALA A 14 -44.36 12.87 -20.83
C ALA A 14 -43.06 12.20 -21.33
N GLU A 15 -43.09 10.86 -21.30
CA GLU A 15 -42.35 9.91 -22.14
C GLU A 15 -40.87 9.58 -21.83
N ASN A 16 -40.74 8.53 -21.01
CA ASN A 16 -39.83 7.41 -21.16
C ASN A 16 -38.32 7.71 -21.25
N LYS A 17 -37.74 8.18 -20.13
CA LYS A 17 -36.32 7.98 -19.82
C LYS A 17 -36.19 7.49 -18.39
N SER A 18 -35.54 6.33 -18.24
CA SER A 18 -35.16 5.77 -16.95
C SER A 18 -34.44 6.82 -16.11
N CYS A 19 -35.14 7.42 -15.14
CA CYS A 19 -34.53 8.26 -14.11
C CYS A 19 -33.69 7.37 -13.21
N VAL A 20 -32.41 7.25 -13.52
CA VAL A 20 -31.42 6.77 -12.55
C VAL A 20 -31.37 7.82 -11.44
N LEU A 21 -31.96 7.50 -10.29
CA LEU A 21 -31.80 8.27 -9.07
C LEU A 21 -30.32 8.21 -8.68
N LEU A 22 -29.57 9.25 -9.02
CA LEU A 22 -28.30 9.53 -8.36
C LEU A 22 -28.63 9.92 -6.91
N GLU A 23 -28.55 8.95 -6.01
CA GLU A 23 -28.47 9.24 -4.58
C GLU A 23 -27.21 10.10 -4.37
N SER A 24 -27.41 11.41 -4.25
CA SER A 24 -26.35 12.33 -3.86
C SER A 24 -26.02 12.02 -2.39
N VAL A 25 -25.02 11.17 -2.17
CA VAL A 25 -24.41 11.02 -0.85
C VAL A 25 -23.88 12.39 -0.45
N ARG A 26 -24.49 13.02 0.55
CA ARG A 26 -23.96 14.25 1.16
C ARG A 26 -22.70 13.88 1.92
N ILE A 27 -21.56 13.95 1.23
CA ILE A 27 -20.26 13.90 1.87
C ILE A 27 -20.11 15.18 2.70
N SER A 28 -19.83 15.07 3.99
CA SER A 28 -19.67 16.26 4.82
C SER A 28 -18.42 17.04 4.39
N ASP A 29 -18.47 18.37 4.47
CA ASP A 29 -17.31 19.21 4.18
C ASP A 29 -16.10 18.83 5.05
N ASP A 30 -16.35 18.38 6.29
CA ASP A 30 -15.32 17.90 7.21
C ASP A 30 -14.60 16.64 6.69
N PHE A 31 -15.32 15.72 6.05
CA PHE A 31 -14.74 14.52 5.44
C PHE A 31 -13.77 14.89 4.31
N ILE A 32 -14.16 15.79 3.40
CA ILE A 32 -13.29 16.23 2.30
C ILE A 32 -12.08 17.01 2.83
N LEU A 33 -12.29 17.89 3.81
CA LEU A 33 -11.22 18.67 4.42
C LEU A 33 -10.14 17.80 5.06
N ARG A 34 -10.50 16.64 5.64
CA ARG A 34 -9.51 15.68 6.16
C ARG A 34 -8.57 15.19 5.06
N TYR A 35 -9.10 14.81 3.91
CA TYR A 35 -8.30 14.30 2.80
C TYR A 35 -7.44 15.37 2.15
N VAL A 36 -7.95 16.61 2.03
CA VAL A 36 -7.15 17.74 1.53
C VAL A 36 -5.95 17.98 2.45
N LYS A 37 -6.16 17.99 3.78
CA LYS A 37 -5.07 18.14 4.75
C LYS A 37 -4.06 16.98 4.67
N ALA A 38 -4.53 15.75 4.53
CA ALA A 38 -3.68 14.57 4.37
C ALA A 38 -2.82 14.66 3.09
N TRP A 39 -3.45 14.99 1.96
CA TRP A 39 -2.77 15.21 0.69
C TRP A 39 -1.73 16.33 0.76
N SER A 40 -2.06 17.48 1.37
CA SER A 40 -1.10 18.59 1.50
C SER A 40 0.13 18.18 2.31
N ARG A 41 -0.03 17.40 3.38
CA ARG A 41 1.11 16.88 4.15
C ARG A 41 1.96 15.91 3.33
N ASP A 42 1.34 15.00 2.59
CA ASP A 42 2.04 14.08 1.69
C ASP A 42 2.84 14.85 0.64
N MET A 43 2.26 15.88 0.01
CA MET A 43 2.95 16.69 -1.01
C MET A 43 4.13 17.46 -0.43
N VAL A 44 4.00 18.03 0.78
CA VAL A 44 5.12 18.69 1.47
C VAL A 44 6.23 17.68 1.80
N CYS A 45 5.87 16.47 2.22
CA CYS A 45 6.85 15.40 2.47
C CYS A 45 7.54 14.94 1.18
N LEU A 46 6.80 14.87 0.06
CA LEU A 46 7.36 14.53 -1.24
C LEU A 46 8.28 15.63 -1.78
N ASP A 47 7.96 16.91 -1.58
CA ASP A 47 8.73 18.05 -2.09
C ASP A 47 10.00 18.36 -1.28
N GLN A 48 10.25 17.64 -0.19
CA GLN A 48 11.43 17.86 0.65
C GLN A 48 12.74 17.56 -0.09
N ASN A 49 13.86 18.07 0.43
CA ASN A 49 15.17 17.79 -0.14
C ASN A 49 15.63 16.34 0.17
N TRP A 50 15.43 15.45 -0.79
CA TRP A 50 15.84 14.04 -0.68
C TRP A 50 17.37 13.84 -0.61
N PHE A 51 18.18 14.88 -0.86
CA PHE A 51 19.63 14.82 -0.60
C PHE A 51 19.95 14.81 0.91
N ASP A 52 19.12 15.45 1.73
CA ASP A 52 19.36 15.61 3.16
C ASP A 52 18.84 14.43 3.99
N ILE A 53 18.02 13.57 3.37
CA ILE A 53 17.50 12.37 4.00
C ILE A 53 18.61 11.32 4.02
N LYS A 54 19.13 11.03 5.22
CA LYS A 54 19.95 9.84 5.44
C LYS A 54 19.08 8.61 5.18
N ALA A 55 19.20 8.03 3.99
CA ALA A 55 18.61 6.73 3.70
C ALA A 55 19.08 5.74 4.78
N GLY A 56 18.13 5.20 5.54
CA GLY A 56 18.41 4.15 6.50
C GLY A 56 19.15 3.01 5.78
N PRO A 57 20.20 2.43 6.37
CA PRO A 57 20.97 1.40 5.70
C PRO A 57 20.13 0.13 5.58
N VAL A 58 19.33 0.01 4.53
CA VAL A 58 18.85 -1.30 4.07
C VAL A 58 19.99 -1.98 3.30
N LYS A 59 21.20 -2.01 3.90
CA LYS A 59 22.40 -2.65 3.34
C LYS A 59 22.10 -4.09 2.93
N PHE A 60 21.22 -4.74 3.69
CA PHE A 60 20.74 -6.09 3.41
C PHE A 60 20.04 -6.23 2.05
N LEU A 61 19.30 -5.21 1.59
CA LEU A 61 18.61 -5.23 0.29
C LEU A 61 19.35 -4.44 -0.79
N ALA A 62 20.59 -4.03 -0.56
CA ALA A 62 21.31 -3.16 -1.49
C ALA A 62 21.54 -3.86 -2.84
N LYS A 63 21.72 -5.18 -2.84
CA LYS A 63 21.89 -5.98 -4.06
C LYS A 63 20.57 -6.07 -4.84
N GLU A 64 19.48 -6.34 -4.15
CA GLU A 64 18.13 -6.56 -4.69
C GLU A 64 17.54 -5.25 -5.24
N THR A 65 17.79 -4.14 -4.55
CA THR A 65 17.38 -2.79 -4.97
C THR A 65 18.32 -2.18 -6.02
N ARG A 66 19.43 -2.88 -6.36
CA ARG A 66 20.49 -2.43 -7.26
C ARG A 66 21.10 -1.10 -6.81
N THR A 67 21.37 -0.98 -5.51
CA THR A 67 21.95 0.20 -4.86
C THR A 67 23.35 -0.04 -4.29
N THR A 68 23.88 -1.28 -4.36
CA THR A 68 25.21 -1.68 -3.84
C THR A 68 26.37 -0.82 -4.33
N CYS A 69 26.32 -0.35 -5.57
CA CYS A 69 27.41 0.39 -6.21
C CYS A 69 27.02 1.83 -6.58
N LEU A 70 25.87 2.32 -6.13
CA LEU A 70 25.44 3.68 -6.46
C LEU A 70 26.17 4.68 -5.57
N SER A 71 26.73 5.72 -6.20
CA SER A 71 27.25 6.87 -5.45
C SER A 71 26.11 7.55 -4.69
N ALA A 72 26.45 8.40 -3.72
CA ALA A 72 25.44 9.20 -3.03
C ALA A 72 24.65 10.08 -4.02
N VAL A 73 25.33 10.63 -5.03
CA VAL A 73 24.72 11.45 -6.08
C VAL A 73 23.74 10.64 -6.93
N ASP A 74 24.11 9.43 -7.36
CA ASP A 74 23.23 8.59 -8.21
C ASP A 74 21.98 8.12 -7.47
N ARG A 75 22.11 7.79 -6.17
CA ARG A 75 20.95 7.46 -5.33
C ARG A 75 19.99 8.63 -5.25
N ASN A 76 20.50 9.83 -5.03
CA ASN A 76 19.68 11.03 -4.90
C ASN A 76 19.00 11.42 -6.22
N LEU A 77 19.71 11.29 -7.36
CA LEU A 77 19.10 11.49 -8.67
C LEU A 77 17.95 10.50 -8.91
N ARG A 78 18.14 9.23 -8.50
CA ARG A 78 17.11 8.21 -8.60
C ARG A 78 15.90 8.49 -7.69
N TYR A 79 16.13 8.93 -6.45
CA TYR A 79 15.07 9.31 -5.53
C TYR A 79 14.32 10.54 -6.04
N GLY A 80 15.02 11.58 -6.49
CA GLY A 80 14.42 12.77 -7.08
C GLY A 80 13.52 12.43 -8.26
N LYS A 81 14.01 11.61 -9.21
CA LYS A 81 13.19 11.13 -10.33
C LYS A 81 11.94 10.38 -9.88
N MET A 82 12.08 9.45 -8.93
CA MET A 82 10.95 8.67 -8.41
C MET A 82 9.90 9.56 -7.74
N VAL A 83 10.35 10.53 -6.94
CA VAL A 83 9.50 11.50 -6.25
C VAL A 83 8.75 12.37 -7.25
N THR A 84 9.43 12.93 -8.26
CA THR A 84 8.78 13.71 -9.31
C THR A 84 7.69 12.90 -10.02
N GLU A 85 7.95 11.64 -10.37
CA GLU A 85 6.97 10.76 -10.99
C GLU A 85 5.76 10.47 -10.07
N ILE A 86 5.98 10.37 -8.75
CA ILE A 86 4.91 10.15 -7.76
C ILE A 86 4.09 11.43 -7.56
N MET A 87 4.73 12.59 -7.44
CA MET A 87 4.06 13.88 -7.26
C MET A 87 3.09 14.17 -8.41
N VAL A 88 3.50 13.94 -9.66
CA VAL A 88 2.62 14.09 -10.84
C VAL A 88 1.39 13.18 -10.76
N LYS A 89 1.53 11.98 -10.20
CA LYS A 89 0.38 11.07 -9.96
C LYS A 89 -0.52 11.60 -8.85
N TYR A 90 0.06 12.11 -7.77
CA TYR A 90 -0.66 12.71 -6.63
C TYR A 90 -1.45 13.95 -7.02
N GLU A 91 -0.90 14.82 -7.88
CA GLU A 91 -1.58 16.03 -8.37
C GLU A 91 -2.82 15.73 -9.22
N ARG A 92 -2.83 14.58 -9.90
CA ARG A 92 -3.90 14.17 -10.81
C ARG A 92 -4.88 13.19 -10.17
N ALA A 93 -4.60 12.71 -8.96
CA ALA A 93 -5.41 11.72 -8.29
C ALA A 93 -6.68 12.33 -7.70
N PHE A 94 -7.81 11.68 -7.93
CA PHE A 94 -9.04 11.89 -7.16
C PHE A 94 -9.24 10.73 -6.18
N LEU A 95 -10.06 10.91 -5.14
CA LEU A 95 -10.19 9.94 -4.03
C LEU A 95 -10.52 8.50 -4.46
N ASP A 96 -11.34 8.36 -5.51
CA ASP A 96 -11.73 7.05 -6.05
C ASP A 96 -10.82 6.55 -7.19
N ALA A 97 -9.73 7.25 -7.50
CA ALA A 97 -8.76 6.81 -8.49
C ALA A 97 -8.18 5.45 -8.08
N LYS A 98 -8.26 4.48 -9.00
CA LYS A 98 -7.89 3.08 -8.76
C LYS A 98 -6.54 2.76 -9.38
N TYR A 99 -5.61 2.32 -8.55
CA TYR A 99 -4.29 1.82 -8.95
C TYR A 99 -4.34 0.30 -8.95
N SER A 100 -3.97 -0.34 -10.04
CA SER A 100 -3.99 -1.79 -10.18
C SER A 100 -2.61 -2.31 -10.54
N LEU A 101 -2.28 -3.48 -10.00
CA LEU A 101 -1.10 -4.21 -10.41
C LEU A 101 -1.22 -4.70 -11.86
N ARG A 102 -0.09 -5.06 -12.49
CA ARG A 102 -0.07 -5.53 -13.88
C ARG A 102 -0.85 -6.83 -14.02
N SER A 103 -0.77 -7.73 -13.04
CA SER A 103 -1.58 -8.95 -13.01
C SER A 103 -3.06 -8.71 -12.70
N LYS A 104 -3.45 -7.50 -12.29
CA LYS A 104 -4.80 -7.14 -11.82
C LYS A 104 -5.27 -7.92 -10.58
N ARG A 105 -4.38 -8.64 -9.89
CA ARG A 105 -4.71 -9.42 -8.68
C ARG A 105 -5.02 -8.55 -7.46
N ALA A 106 -4.45 -7.36 -7.39
CA ALA A 106 -4.74 -6.38 -6.35
C ALA A 106 -4.94 -4.99 -6.94
N PHE A 107 -5.75 -4.20 -6.23
CA PHE A 107 -5.96 -2.80 -6.51
C PHE A 107 -6.01 -2.00 -5.21
N LEU A 108 -5.77 -0.70 -5.32
CA LEU A 108 -5.79 0.25 -4.21
C LEU A 108 -6.40 1.56 -4.70
N ARG A 109 -7.28 2.18 -3.92
CA ARG A 109 -7.83 3.51 -4.20
C ARG A 109 -6.99 4.59 -3.54
N PHE A 110 -6.95 5.77 -4.14
CA PHE A 110 -6.18 6.89 -3.61
C PHE A 110 -6.54 7.22 -2.15
N ARG A 111 -7.84 7.21 -1.82
CA ARG A 111 -8.35 7.44 -0.46
C ARG A 111 -7.85 6.45 0.61
N GLU A 112 -7.30 5.30 0.19
CA GLU A 112 -6.83 4.24 1.10
C GLU A 112 -5.37 4.46 1.55
N PHE A 113 -4.62 5.34 0.88
CA PHE A 113 -3.20 5.60 1.21
C PHE A 113 -2.80 7.08 1.28
N VAL A 114 -3.63 8.02 0.83
CA VAL A 114 -3.36 9.44 1.01
C VAL A 114 -3.25 9.79 2.51
N GLY A 115 -2.18 10.49 2.88
CA GLY A 115 -1.79 10.79 4.27
C GLY A 115 -0.76 9.84 4.88
N ALA A 116 -0.48 8.71 4.22
CA ALA A 116 0.47 7.72 4.71
C ALA A 116 1.93 8.06 4.36
N VAL A 117 2.18 8.86 3.31
CA VAL A 117 3.54 9.20 2.88
C VAL A 117 4.20 10.15 3.88
N SER A 118 3.45 11.08 4.47
CA SER A 118 3.97 11.96 5.52
C SER A 118 4.18 11.26 6.87
N HIS A 119 3.99 9.94 6.97
CA HIS A 119 4.12 9.15 8.20
C HIS A 119 3.24 9.63 9.37
N THR A 120 2.18 10.40 9.07
CA THR A 120 1.25 10.91 10.09
C THR A 120 0.11 9.94 10.37
N GLU A 121 -0.13 9.00 9.46
CA GLU A 121 -1.17 7.98 9.57
C GLU A 121 -0.54 6.60 9.36
N TRP A 122 -1.09 5.59 10.03
CA TRP A 122 -0.65 4.21 9.89
C TRP A 122 -1.04 3.64 8.52
N LEU A 123 -0.18 2.81 7.95
CA LEU A 123 -0.54 2.03 6.76
C LEU A 123 -1.70 1.09 7.09
N THR A 124 -2.77 1.18 6.30
CA THR A 124 -3.89 0.25 6.42
C THR A 124 -3.51 -1.13 5.87
N GLY A 125 -4.19 -2.18 6.32
CA GLY A 125 -3.98 -3.53 5.79
C GLY A 125 -4.14 -3.62 4.27
N ALA A 126 -4.98 -2.78 3.65
CA ALA A 126 -5.14 -2.71 2.20
C ALA A 126 -3.87 -2.21 1.49
N VAL A 127 -3.21 -1.18 2.03
CA VAL A 127 -1.95 -0.65 1.48
C VAL A 127 -0.82 -1.66 1.63
N VAL A 128 -0.75 -2.30 2.79
CA VAL A 128 0.23 -3.34 3.09
C VAL A 128 0.06 -4.52 2.14
N TYR A 129 -1.16 -5.05 2.00
CA TYR A 129 -1.47 -6.15 1.09
C TYR A 129 -1.20 -5.80 -0.38
N TYR A 130 -1.53 -4.58 -0.80
CA TYR A 130 -1.21 -4.11 -2.16
C TYR A 130 0.29 -4.10 -2.39
N GLY A 131 1.06 -3.54 -1.44
CA GLY A 131 2.53 -3.51 -1.49
C GLY A 131 3.15 -4.91 -1.55
N GLU A 132 2.64 -5.81 -0.72
CA GLU A 132 3.06 -7.22 -0.68
C GLU A 132 2.81 -7.92 -2.02
N THR A 133 1.59 -7.81 -2.55
CA THR A 133 1.21 -8.38 -3.84
C THR A 133 2.05 -7.79 -4.97
N ALA A 134 2.42 -6.49 -4.87
CA ALA A 134 3.31 -5.83 -5.82
C ALA A 134 4.72 -6.46 -5.87
N ILE A 135 5.25 -6.97 -4.75
CA ILE A 135 6.57 -7.61 -4.69
C ILE A 135 6.63 -8.83 -5.60
N CYS A 136 5.58 -9.66 -5.59
CA CYS A 136 5.46 -10.85 -6.42
C CYS A 136 4.71 -10.62 -7.74
N ASP A 137 4.40 -9.37 -8.11
CA ASP A 137 3.63 -9.09 -9.32
C ASP A 137 4.43 -9.42 -10.58
N GLY A 138 3.92 -10.34 -11.40
CA GLY A 138 4.58 -10.79 -12.62
C GLY A 138 5.87 -11.59 -12.40
N ARG A 139 6.09 -12.16 -11.19
CA ARG A 139 7.24 -13.01 -10.88
C ARG A 139 6.80 -14.46 -10.69
N ASP A 140 7.36 -15.36 -11.50
CA ASP A 140 7.12 -16.79 -11.37
C ASP A 140 7.78 -17.36 -10.10
N GLY A 141 7.11 -18.31 -9.45
CA GLY A 141 7.59 -18.94 -8.22
C GLY A 141 7.62 -18.01 -7.01
N CYS A 142 6.93 -16.86 -7.05
CA CYS A 142 6.80 -15.94 -5.92
C CYS A 142 5.38 -16.00 -5.36
N LEU A 143 5.25 -16.38 -4.10
CA LEU A 143 3.98 -16.46 -3.39
C LEU A 143 3.88 -15.37 -2.33
N VAL A 144 2.74 -14.70 -2.30
CA VAL A 144 2.35 -13.80 -1.21
C VAL A 144 1.30 -14.50 -0.37
N LEU A 145 1.48 -14.48 0.94
CA LEU A 145 0.53 -14.99 1.92
C LEU A 145 0.09 -13.86 2.82
N SER A 146 -1.22 -13.67 2.92
CA SER A 146 -1.76 -12.81 3.95
C SER A 146 -1.64 -13.48 5.32
N SER A 147 -1.47 -12.70 6.39
CA SER A 147 -1.63 -13.21 7.76
C SER A 147 -2.99 -13.87 8.00
N TYR A 148 -4.02 -13.49 7.23
CA TYR A 148 -5.35 -14.12 7.27
C TYR A 148 -5.42 -15.46 6.52
N ASP A 149 -4.51 -15.72 5.59
CA ASP A 149 -4.48 -16.97 4.81
C ASP A 149 -3.92 -18.16 5.62
N LEU A 150 -3.31 -17.86 6.77
CA LEU A 150 -2.67 -18.83 7.64
C LEU A 150 -3.54 -19.09 8.87
N ASP A 151 -4.58 -19.90 8.70
CA ASP A 151 -5.31 -20.48 9.85
C ASP A 151 -4.49 -21.66 10.44
N GLY A 152 -3.26 -21.37 10.86
CA GLY A 152 -2.29 -22.35 11.39
C GLY A 152 -1.73 -23.34 10.36
N HIS A 153 -2.09 -23.24 9.07
CA HIS A 153 -1.68 -24.17 8.02
C HIS A 153 -1.30 -23.44 6.72
N PHE A 154 -0.43 -24.06 5.93
CA PHE A 154 -0.16 -23.58 4.57
C PHE A 154 -1.42 -23.76 3.69
N PRO A 155 -1.75 -22.83 2.77
CA PRO A 155 -3.00 -22.91 2.01
C PRO A 155 -3.16 -24.22 1.25
N ALA A 156 -4.32 -24.86 1.44
CA ALA A 156 -4.65 -26.11 0.78
C ALA A 156 -4.66 -25.97 -0.76
N GLY A 157 -4.22 -27.01 -1.46
CA GLY A 157 -4.14 -27.03 -2.93
C GLY A 157 -2.91 -26.30 -3.51
N ARG A 158 -1.97 -25.87 -2.66
CA ARG A 158 -0.68 -25.32 -3.07
C ARG A 158 0.44 -26.17 -2.50
N ASP A 159 1.42 -26.51 -3.33
CA ASP A 159 2.66 -27.14 -2.86
C ASP A 159 3.67 -26.05 -2.50
N LEU A 160 4.13 -26.03 -1.25
CA LEU A 160 5.15 -25.08 -0.80
C LEU A 160 6.39 -25.12 -1.70
N PHE A 161 6.84 -26.33 -2.08
CA PHE A 161 8.06 -26.51 -2.86
C PHE A 161 7.90 -26.14 -4.35
N SER A 162 6.70 -25.78 -4.79
CA SER A 162 6.47 -25.21 -6.13
C SER A 162 6.91 -23.74 -6.24
N TYR A 163 7.20 -23.10 -5.11
CA TYR A 163 7.64 -21.71 -5.06
C TYR A 163 9.15 -21.62 -4.77
N LYS A 164 9.76 -20.52 -5.21
CA LYS A 164 11.15 -20.14 -4.90
C LYS A 164 11.21 -19.14 -3.75
N LEU A 165 10.16 -18.34 -3.59
CA LEU A 165 10.05 -17.31 -2.57
C LEU A 165 8.61 -17.24 -2.06
N VAL A 166 8.45 -17.27 -0.74
CA VAL A 166 7.20 -16.94 -0.05
C VAL A 166 7.43 -15.66 0.75
N VAL A 167 6.54 -14.69 0.59
CA VAL A 167 6.56 -13.40 1.29
C VAL A 167 5.31 -13.28 2.13
N MET A 168 5.47 -12.79 3.36
CA MET A 168 4.39 -12.66 4.32
C MET A 168 4.62 -11.47 5.24
N LEU A 169 3.66 -10.55 5.28
CA LEU A 169 3.62 -9.48 6.27
C LEU A 169 2.68 -9.86 7.41
N VAL A 170 3.21 -9.79 8.64
CA VAL A 170 2.46 -10.12 9.86
C VAL A 170 2.23 -8.85 10.66
N SER A 171 0.96 -8.61 11.01
CA SER A 171 0.58 -7.55 11.94
C SER A 171 0.64 -8.06 13.37
N THR A 172 1.57 -7.55 14.16
CA THR A 172 1.63 -7.85 15.60
C THR A 172 0.67 -6.92 16.33
N HIS A 173 -0.43 -7.47 16.84
CA HIS A 173 -1.49 -6.75 17.59
C HIS A 173 -2.10 -5.53 16.85
N GLY A 174 -2.02 -5.46 15.52
CA GLY A 174 -2.54 -4.31 14.76
C GLY A 174 -1.69 -3.04 14.87
N MET A 175 -0.53 -3.11 15.52
CA MET A 175 0.29 -1.93 15.88
C MET A 175 1.65 -1.91 15.21
N HIS A 176 2.06 -3.03 14.61
CA HIS A 176 3.40 -3.20 14.09
C HIS A 176 3.41 -4.21 12.95
N TRP A 177 4.21 -3.95 11.92
CA TRP A 177 4.32 -4.81 10.75
C TRP A 177 5.72 -5.43 10.70
N THR A 178 5.75 -6.75 10.60
CA THR A 178 6.98 -7.52 10.44
C THR A 178 6.93 -8.30 9.12
N LEU A 179 8.09 -8.48 8.50
CA LEU A 179 8.21 -9.15 7.21
C LEU A 179 8.90 -10.50 7.41
N ILE A 180 8.25 -11.55 6.93
CA ILE A 180 8.81 -12.90 6.82
C ILE A 180 9.02 -13.18 5.33
N MET A 181 10.22 -13.64 4.99
CA MET A 181 10.58 -14.12 3.66
C MET A 181 11.15 -15.52 3.76
N VAL A 182 10.60 -16.46 3.01
CA VAL A 182 11.08 -17.84 2.94
C VAL A 182 11.62 -18.10 1.54
N TYR A 183 12.93 -18.29 1.43
CA TYR A 183 13.54 -18.80 0.21
C TYR A 183 13.53 -20.31 0.21
N ILE A 184 13.18 -20.88 -0.93
CA ILE A 184 13.05 -22.32 -1.11
C ILE A 184 14.03 -22.72 -2.21
N ASN A 185 14.99 -23.58 -1.88
CA ASN A 185 16.01 -24.04 -2.80
C ASN A 185 16.19 -25.54 -2.70
N ASN A 186 15.73 -26.30 -3.71
CA ASN A 186 15.91 -27.76 -3.79
C ASN A 186 15.50 -28.55 -2.52
N GLY A 187 14.45 -28.10 -1.85
CA GLY A 187 13.96 -28.71 -0.60
C GLY A 187 14.45 -28.02 0.68
N ASP A 188 15.48 -27.19 0.59
CA ASP A 188 15.96 -26.38 1.72
C ASP A 188 15.12 -25.11 1.89
N LEU A 189 14.81 -24.78 3.13
CA LEU A 189 14.08 -23.58 3.53
C LEU A 189 15.01 -22.61 4.25
N VAL A 190 15.15 -21.40 3.71
CA VAL A 190 15.89 -20.31 4.37
C VAL A 190 14.89 -19.22 4.74
N VAL A 191 14.67 -19.03 6.05
CA VAL A 191 13.72 -18.06 6.57
C VAL A 191 14.45 -16.80 7.02
N HIS A 192 14.01 -15.65 6.51
CA HIS A 192 14.42 -14.33 6.97
C HIS A 192 13.25 -13.64 7.66
N PHE A 193 13.54 -13.07 8.81
CA PHE A 193 12.63 -12.23 9.56
C PHE A 193 13.21 -10.82 9.62
N TYR A 194 12.37 -9.84 9.28
CA TYR A 194 12.71 -8.44 9.36
C TYR A 194 11.68 -7.71 10.23
N ASP A 195 12.17 -7.23 11.37
CA ASP A 195 11.46 -6.33 12.26
C ASP A 195 12.19 -4.97 12.28
N PRO A 196 11.59 -3.90 11.74
CA PRO A 196 12.21 -2.57 11.74
C PRO A 196 12.33 -1.93 13.13
N LEU A 197 11.58 -2.40 14.13
CA LEU A 197 11.67 -1.96 15.53
C LEU A 197 12.66 -2.78 16.36
N GLY A 198 13.28 -3.81 15.76
CA GLY A 198 14.37 -4.55 16.39
C GLY A 198 13.93 -5.43 17.56
N SER A 199 12.71 -5.99 17.52
CA SER A 199 12.36 -7.03 18.48
C SER A 199 13.38 -8.18 18.38
N SER A 200 13.95 -8.56 19.52
CA SER A 200 14.85 -9.71 19.59
C SER A 200 14.07 -10.98 19.22
N HIS A 201 14.79 -12.00 18.71
CA HIS A 201 14.35 -13.28 18.12
C HIS A 201 13.24 -14.12 18.81
N GLU A 202 12.47 -13.60 19.76
CA GLU A 202 11.32 -14.28 20.33
C GLU A 202 10.06 -14.12 19.46
N LEU A 203 10.10 -14.67 18.24
CA LEU A 203 8.90 -15.34 17.72
C LEU A 203 8.70 -16.61 18.55
N LYS A 204 8.32 -16.45 19.83
CA LYS A 204 7.74 -17.54 20.61
C LYS A 204 6.46 -17.92 19.89
N ARG A 205 6.53 -19.06 19.19
CA ARG A 205 5.41 -19.83 18.61
C ARG A 205 4.14 -19.01 18.44
N ILE A 206 4.01 -18.35 17.30
CA ILE A 206 2.70 -18.09 16.74
C ILE A 206 2.36 -19.35 15.92
N TRP A 207 2.06 -20.42 16.64
CA TRP A 207 1.44 -21.67 16.17
C TRP A 207 0.57 -22.18 17.31
#